data_AF-A0A1Q3T8C9-F1
#
_entry.id   AF-A0A1Q3T8C9-F1
#
_cell.length_a   1.000
_cell.length_b   1.000
_cell.length_c   1.000
_cell.angle_alpha   90.00
_cell.angle_beta   90.00
_cell.angle_gamma   90.00
#
_symmetry.space_group_name_H-M   'P 1'
#
loop_
_entity.id
_entity.type
_entity.pdbx_description
1 polymer ?
#
loop_
_entity_poly.entity_id
_entity_poly.type
_entity_poly.pdbx_seq_one_letter_code
_entity_poly.pdbx_strand_id
1 'polypeptide(L)'
;MPDNAPSAHTDASLSTPFDELMNAAPDASFSPSQGAGFATVFRGYDRDDVDAAVSRLTANLAAESQRATESGARADAAAERLARVEGDLTAVRAQLADAEGRIAALTEELADGSAASPNRRHFEEVLRVAEEQASTIIHNATNQADKLLQAASAEGDSRRVEAEADAAQIIARANSDAEQVRLRMQTELTAHTARLEREAAASADAVVQAEQEAAAIRTEAEKAAATTRATVARETEQSRAAAEEAVRELRMRAAEFEESLTRRQDDAQQEFLVLHNQAVAHAERITTDANAQVAAALEHAQRITAKADDFDKLMRSQAQQIEADARVRASEHLDRAREKAQRIIDAVTAQADTVLRDAEDRTRQLRWQQHQLTSFMAEVKEMIRPDGVSGSPQDSDITPTADGGAQHA
;
A
#
# COMPACT_ATOMS: atom_id res chain seq x y z
N MET A 1 -9.83 -118.02 29.12
CA MET A 1 -10.08 -116.88 30.02
C MET A 1 -8.83 -116.01 30.02
N PRO A 2 -8.94 -114.73 29.67
CA PRO A 2 -9.62 -114.27 28.45
C PRO A 2 -8.79 -113.22 27.69
N ASP A 3 -9.29 -112.76 26.54
CA ASP A 3 -9.35 -111.39 25.98
C ASP A 3 -8.18 -110.39 26.17
N ASN A 4 -7.94 -109.41 25.29
CA ASN A 4 -8.89 -108.80 24.35
C ASN A 4 -8.19 -108.25 23.09
N ALA A 5 -8.94 -108.17 21.98
CA ALA A 5 -8.60 -107.26 20.88
C ALA A 5 -9.12 -105.85 21.18
N PRO A 6 -8.73 -104.83 20.39
CA PRO A 6 -9.74 -104.35 19.44
C PRO A 6 -9.17 -104.10 18.05
N SER A 7 -9.95 -104.46 17.03
CA SER A 7 -9.75 -104.02 15.66
C SER A 7 -10.15 -102.55 15.51
N ALA A 8 -9.19 -101.69 15.20
CA ALA A 8 -9.45 -100.35 14.67
C ALA A 8 -9.50 -100.44 13.14
N HIS A 9 -10.62 -100.09 12.54
CA HIS A 9 -10.81 -100.16 11.09
C HIS A 9 -10.05 -99.02 10.39
N THR A 10 -9.39 -99.33 9.28
CA THR A 10 -8.97 -98.33 8.30
C THR A 10 -10.21 -97.85 7.56
N ASP A 11 -10.97 -96.96 8.19
CA ASP A 11 -12.15 -96.36 7.55
C ASP A 11 -11.67 -95.42 6.43
N ALA A 12 -12.23 -95.59 5.24
CA ALA A 12 -11.75 -94.90 4.05
C ALA A 12 -12.14 -93.40 4.11
N SER A 13 -11.32 -92.56 3.48
CA SER A 13 -11.55 -91.13 3.38
C SER A 13 -12.92 -90.81 2.77
N LEU A 14 -13.88 -90.39 3.61
CA LEU A 14 -15.08 -89.69 3.18
C LEU A 14 -14.71 -88.27 2.72
N SER A 15 -13.97 -88.20 1.61
CA SER A 15 -13.88 -86.99 0.80
C SER A 15 -15.30 -86.59 0.44
N THR A 16 -15.75 -85.45 0.96
CA THR A 16 -17.03 -84.90 0.54
C THR A 16 -16.83 -84.20 -0.81
N PRO A 17 -17.85 -84.13 -1.69
CA PRO A 17 -17.72 -83.43 -2.97
C PRO A 17 -17.40 -81.93 -2.81
N PHE A 18 -17.57 -81.36 -1.61
CA PHE A 18 -17.12 -80.01 -1.27
C PHE A 18 -15.60 -79.94 -0.99
N ASP A 19 -15.04 -81.00 -0.40
CA ASP A 19 -13.60 -81.11 -0.12
C ASP A 19 -12.82 -81.39 -1.42
N GLU A 20 -13.38 -82.20 -2.32
CA GLU A 20 -12.90 -82.34 -3.71
C GLU A 20 -12.95 -81.01 -4.48
N LEU A 21 -14.00 -80.19 -4.30
CA LEU A 21 -14.08 -78.86 -4.92
C LEU A 21 -13.01 -77.87 -4.40
N MET A 22 -12.52 -78.07 -3.18
CA MET A 22 -11.48 -77.24 -2.55
C MET A 22 -10.06 -77.76 -2.78
N ASN A 23 -9.87 -79.08 -2.91
CA ASN A 23 -8.58 -79.72 -3.26
C ASN A 23 -8.37 -79.86 -4.78
N ALA A 24 -9.39 -79.61 -5.59
CA ALA A 24 -9.23 -79.34 -7.01
C ALA A 24 -8.35 -78.09 -7.19
N ALA A 25 -7.04 -78.32 -7.42
CA ALA A 25 -6.12 -77.27 -7.80
C ALA A 25 -6.73 -76.49 -8.98
N PRO A 26 -6.69 -75.13 -8.97
CA PRO A 26 -7.41 -74.32 -9.94
C PRO A 26 -6.97 -74.71 -11.34
N ASP A 27 -7.91 -75.33 -12.08
CA ASP A 27 -7.61 -75.97 -13.35
C ASP A 27 -6.99 -74.96 -14.32
N ALA A 28 -5.85 -75.28 -14.91
CA ALA A 28 -5.03 -74.31 -15.65
C ALA A 28 -5.71 -73.80 -16.94
N SER A 29 -6.82 -74.42 -17.31
CA SER A 29 -7.82 -73.91 -18.26
C SER A 29 -8.35 -72.52 -17.86
N PHE A 30 -8.47 -72.22 -16.57
CA PHE A 30 -8.78 -70.90 -16.00
C PHE A 30 -7.52 -70.03 -15.82
N SER A 31 -6.66 -69.99 -16.84
CA SER A 31 -5.60 -69.00 -16.94
C SER A 31 -6.21 -67.58 -17.05
N PRO A 32 -5.93 -66.64 -16.12
CA PRO A 32 -6.59 -65.32 -16.09
C PRO A 32 -6.13 -64.34 -17.19
N SER A 33 -5.46 -64.82 -18.23
CA SER A 33 -4.87 -64.04 -19.32
C SER A 33 -5.81 -63.77 -20.49
N GLN A 34 -6.99 -64.40 -20.55
CA GLN A 34 -8.04 -64.14 -21.58
C GLN A 34 -9.44 -64.08 -20.95
N GLY A 35 -9.61 -63.24 -19.93
CA GLY A 35 -10.85 -63.16 -19.13
C GLY A 35 -11.22 -61.75 -18.64
N ALA A 36 -11.21 -60.77 -19.55
CA ALA A 36 -11.66 -59.37 -19.40
C ALA A 36 -12.15 -58.94 -18.00
N GLY A 37 -11.27 -58.30 -17.23
CA GLY A 37 -11.72 -57.34 -16.23
C GLY A 37 -12.36 -56.15 -16.96
N PHE A 38 -13.60 -55.79 -16.61
CA PHE A 38 -14.34 -54.70 -17.26
C PHE A 38 -13.54 -53.39 -17.22
N ALA A 39 -13.56 -52.61 -18.31
CA ALA A 39 -12.83 -51.35 -18.37
C ALA A 39 -13.30 -50.38 -17.27
N THR A 40 -12.40 -49.80 -16.48
CA THR A 40 -12.78 -48.84 -15.42
C THR A 40 -12.80 -47.41 -15.94
N VAL A 41 -14.00 -46.87 -16.11
CA VAL A 41 -14.27 -45.45 -16.38
C VAL A 41 -14.23 -44.67 -15.05
N PHE A 42 -14.17 -43.33 -15.11
CA PHE A 42 -13.95 -42.41 -13.97
C PHE A 42 -14.94 -42.53 -12.78
N ARG A 43 -15.97 -43.38 -12.85
CA ARG A 43 -16.93 -43.67 -11.76
C ARG A 43 -17.34 -45.15 -11.62
N GLY A 44 -16.59 -46.09 -12.20
CA GLY A 44 -16.88 -47.53 -12.09
C GLY A 44 -16.54 -48.30 -13.36
N TYR A 45 -17.03 -49.53 -13.45
CA TYR A 45 -16.88 -50.36 -14.67
C TYR A 45 -17.71 -49.80 -15.83
N ASP A 46 -17.21 -50.01 -17.05
CA ASP A 46 -17.93 -49.70 -18.28
C ASP A 46 -19.20 -50.55 -18.36
N ARG A 47 -20.32 -49.88 -18.61
CA ARG A 47 -21.62 -50.51 -18.61
C ARG A 47 -21.81 -51.43 -19.81
N ASP A 48 -21.32 -51.03 -20.99
CA ASP A 48 -21.62 -51.74 -22.22
C ASP A 48 -20.82 -53.05 -22.29
N ASP A 49 -19.60 -53.05 -21.75
CA ASP A 49 -18.80 -54.27 -21.49
C ASP A 49 -19.52 -55.24 -20.53
N VAL A 50 -20.07 -54.72 -19.42
CA VAL A 50 -20.78 -55.51 -18.40
C VAL A 50 -22.07 -56.08 -18.97
N ASP A 51 -22.93 -55.25 -19.58
CA ASP A 51 -24.21 -55.68 -20.17
C ASP A 51 -23.96 -56.70 -21.31
N ALA A 52 -22.89 -56.53 -22.11
CA ALA A 52 -22.48 -57.51 -23.13
C ALA A 52 -21.88 -58.81 -22.57
N ALA A 53 -21.22 -58.79 -21.41
CA ALA A 53 -20.75 -60.00 -20.73
C ALA A 53 -21.91 -60.77 -20.08
N VAL A 54 -22.83 -60.07 -19.39
CA VAL A 54 -24.03 -60.66 -18.79
C VAL A 54 -24.92 -61.28 -19.87
N SER A 55 -25.10 -60.62 -21.01
CA SER A 55 -25.85 -61.16 -22.16
C SER A 55 -25.24 -62.46 -22.72
N ARG A 56 -23.90 -62.54 -22.82
CA ARG A 56 -23.21 -63.79 -23.21
C ARG A 56 -23.35 -64.88 -22.16
N LEU A 57 -23.28 -64.54 -20.87
CA LEU A 57 -23.42 -65.50 -19.77
C LEU A 57 -24.84 -66.09 -19.70
N THR A 58 -25.89 -65.28 -19.87
CA THR A 58 -27.28 -65.76 -19.88
C THR A 58 -27.59 -66.60 -21.13
N ALA A 59 -27.04 -66.23 -22.30
CA ALA A 59 -27.14 -67.05 -23.50
C ALA A 59 -26.46 -68.43 -23.34
N ASN A 60 -25.26 -68.46 -22.74
CA ASN A 60 -24.55 -69.70 -22.46
C ASN A 60 -25.31 -70.58 -21.44
N LEU A 61 -25.82 -69.99 -20.36
CA LEU A 61 -26.62 -70.70 -19.35
C LEU A 61 -27.91 -71.29 -19.96
N ALA A 62 -28.59 -70.55 -20.84
CA ALA A 62 -29.74 -71.05 -21.57
C ALA A 62 -29.38 -72.25 -22.46
N ALA A 63 -28.30 -72.14 -23.25
CA ALA A 63 -27.81 -73.23 -24.09
C ALA A 63 -27.42 -74.49 -23.30
N GLU A 64 -26.78 -74.33 -22.14
CA GLU A 64 -26.40 -75.46 -21.29
C GLU A 64 -27.62 -76.10 -20.61
N SER A 65 -28.60 -75.31 -20.17
CA SER A 65 -29.87 -75.82 -19.64
C SER A 65 -30.64 -76.64 -20.70
N GLN A 66 -30.62 -76.21 -21.97
CA GLN A 66 -31.21 -76.94 -23.09
C GLN A 66 -30.47 -78.26 -23.39
N ARG A 67 -29.13 -78.27 -23.30
CA ARG A 67 -28.35 -79.52 -23.42
C ARG A 67 -28.68 -80.51 -22.30
N ALA A 68 -28.91 -80.02 -21.08
CA ALA A 68 -29.27 -80.85 -19.93
C ALA A 68 -30.70 -81.43 -20.04
N THR A 69 -31.68 -80.69 -20.56
CA THR A 69 -33.03 -81.25 -20.81
C THR A 69 -33.01 -82.27 -21.96
N GLU A 70 -32.23 -82.01 -23.02
CA GLU A 70 -32.08 -82.96 -24.13
C GLU A 70 -31.32 -84.24 -23.74
N SER A 71 -30.31 -84.17 -22.86
CA SER A 71 -29.61 -85.36 -22.38
C SER A 71 -30.49 -86.21 -21.46
N GLY A 72 -31.28 -85.57 -20.58
CA GLY A 72 -32.31 -86.24 -19.78
C GLY A 72 -33.34 -86.98 -20.65
N ALA A 73 -33.96 -86.30 -21.61
CA ALA A 73 -34.94 -86.91 -22.51
C ALA A 73 -34.37 -88.08 -23.35
N ARG A 74 -33.08 -88.04 -23.68
CA ARG A 74 -32.38 -89.16 -24.35
C ARG A 74 -32.14 -90.35 -23.41
N ALA A 75 -31.88 -90.09 -22.12
CA ALA A 75 -31.72 -91.13 -21.10
C ALA A 75 -33.06 -91.82 -20.79
N ASP A 76 -34.14 -91.06 -20.62
CA ASP A 76 -35.50 -91.59 -20.42
C ASP A 76 -35.93 -92.48 -21.60
N ALA A 77 -35.72 -91.99 -22.83
CA ALA A 77 -36.00 -92.75 -24.05
C ALA A 77 -35.11 -93.99 -24.25
N ALA A 78 -33.98 -94.09 -23.55
CA ALA A 78 -33.14 -95.29 -23.51
C ALA A 78 -33.65 -96.28 -22.44
N ALA A 79 -34.03 -95.79 -21.25
CA ALA A 79 -34.63 -96.59 -20.18
C ALA A 79 -35.94 -97.26 -20.64
N GLU A 80 -36.81 -96.54 -21.36
CA GLU A 80 -38.01 -97.14 -21.96
C GLU A 80 -37.70 -98.29 -22.93
N ARG A 81 -36.60 -98.20 -23.71
CA ARG A 81 -36.23 -99.26 -24.66
C ARG A 81 -35.71 -100.50 -23.93
N LEU A 82 -34.93 -100.32 -22.86
CA LEU A 82 -34.48 -101.41 -22.00
C LEU A 82 -35.67 -102.14 -21.37
N ALA A 83 -36.61 -101.41 -20.77
CA ALA A 83 -37.81 -102.00 -20.16
C ALA A 83 -38.68 -102.79 -21.16
N ARG A 84 -38.77 -102.35 -22.43
CA ARG A 84 -39.45 -103.11 -23.50
C ARG A 84 -38.70 -104.40 -23.83
N VAL A 85 -37.38 -104.33 -24.05
CA VAL A 85 -36.55 -105.50 -24.37
C VAL A 85 -36.54 -106.53 -23.23
N GLU A 86 -36.52 -106.07 -21.97
CA GLU A 86 -36.69 -106.95 -20.81
C GLU A 86 -38.07 -107.63 -20.79
N GLY A 87 -39.13 -106.88 -21.09
CA GLY A 87 -40.49 -107.41 -21.26
C GLY A 87 -40.56 -108.51 -22.34
N ASP A 88 -40.08 -108.21 -23.55
CA ASP A 88 -40.03 -109.16 -24.67
C ASP A 88 -39.23 -110.43 -24.31
N LEU A 89 -38.11 -110.27 -23.60
CA LEU A 89 -37.25 -111.38 -23.14
C LEU A 89 -37.96 -112.25 -22.10
N THR A 90 -38.76 -111.67 -21.19
CA THR A 90 -39.61 -112.47 -20.28
C THR A 90 -40.73 -113.21 -21.01
N ALA A 91 -41.33 -112.61 -22.04
CA ALA A 91 -42.36 -113.25 -22.85
C ALA A 91 -41.80 -114.45 -23.64
N VAL A 92 -40.63 -114.30 -24.27
CA VAL A 92 -39.94 -115.41 -24.98
C VAL A 92 -39.56 -116.54 -24.03
N ARG A 93 -39.10 -116.24 -22.80
CA ARG A 93 -38.84 -117.26 -21.77
C ARG A 93 -40.10 -118.02 -21.36
N ALA A 94 -41.23 -117.34 -21.23
CA ALA A 94 -42.51 -117.99 -20.93
C ALA A 94 -42.99 -118.90 -22.08
N GLN A 95 -42.82 -118.47 -23.33
CA GLN A 95 -43.11 -119.30 -24.51
C GLN A 95 -42.23 -120.54 -24.60
N LEU A 96 -40.94 -120.44 -24.22
CA LEU A 96 -40.04 -121.60 -24.17
C LEU A 96 -40.49 -122.62 -23.13
N ALA A 97 -40.84 -122.18 -21.91
CA ALA A 97 -41.31 -123.06 -20.85
C ALA A 97 -42.66 -123.75 -21.18
N ASP A 98 -43.58 -123.05 -21.87
CA ASP A 98 -44.82 -123.64 -22.39
C ASP A 98 -44.54 -124.67 -23.52
N ALA A 99 -43.56 -124.41 -24.39
CA ALA A 99 -43.13 -125.39 -25.39
C ALA A 99 -42.49 -126.64 -24.76
N GLU A 100 -41.61 -126.47 -23.77
CA GLU A 100 -41.02 -127.56 -22.98
C GLU A 100 -42.10 -128.39 -22.26
N GLY A 101 -43.08 -127.73 -21.65
CA GLY A 101 -44.23 -128.39 -21.00
C GLY A 101 -45.08 -129.21 -21.97
N ARG A 102 -45.30 -128.73 -23.21
CA ARG A 102 -45.99 -129.48 -24.26
C ARG A 102 -45.19 -130.68 -24.74
N ILE A 103 -43.87 -130.56 -24.87
CA ILE A 103 -42.98 -131.68 -25.23
C ILE A 103 -43.01 -132.75 -24.13
N ALA A 104 -42.99 -132.36 -22.85
CA ALA A 104 -43.12 -133.28 -21.73
C ALA A 104 -44.48 -134.02 -21.76
N ALA A 105 -45.59 -133.31 -21.92
CA ALA A 105 -46.93 -133.91 -22.00
C ALA A 105 -47.08 -134.90 -23.18
N LEU A 106 -46.57 -134.56 -24.37
CA LEU A 106 -46.57 -135.46 -25.53
C LEU A 106 -45.66 -136.68 -25.32
N THR A 107 -44.60 -136.55 -24.54
CA THR A 107 -43.70 -137.67 -24.16
C THR A 107 -44.38 -138.61 -23.17
N GLU A 108 -45.20 -138.08 -22.25
CA GLU A 108 -45.94 -138.86 -21.26
C GLU A 108 -47.17 -139.56 -21.89
N GLU A 109 -47.91 -138.89 -22.79
CA GLU A 109 -48.97 -139.51 -23.60
C GLU A 109 -48.43 -140.67 -24.46
N LEU A 110 -47.21 -140.55 -24.98
CA LEU A 110 -46.52 -141.61 -25.71
C LEU A 110 -46.10 -142.79 -24.81
N ALA A 111 -45.81 -142.53 -23.54
CA ALA A 111 -45.35 -143.55 -22.59
C ALA A 111 -46.48 -144.51 -22.14
N ASP A 112 -47.71 -144.00 -22.00
CA ASP A 112 -48.88 -144.80 -21.58
C ASP A 112 -49.49 -145.64 -22.73
N GLY A 113 -49.03 -145.43 -23.98
CA GLY A 113 -49.48 -146.09 -25.21
C GLY A 113 -49.07 -147.57 -25.37
N SER A 114 -49.40 -148.42 -24.39
CA SER A 114 -48.93 -149.81 -24.32
C SER A 114 -49.74 -150.82 -25.15
N ALA A 115 -49.43 -150.96 -26.44
CA ALA A 115 -49.60 -152.22 -27.20
C ALA A 115 -48.74 -152.25 -28.48
N ALA A 116 -48.30 -153.45 -28.91
CA ALA A 116 -47.56 -153.62 -30.16
C ALA A 116 -48.49 -153.47 -31.38
N SER A 117 -48.41 -152.32 -32.06
CA SER A 117 -49.17 -151.96 -33.27
C SER A 117 -48.20 -151.52 -34.39
N PRO A 118 -48.54 -151.66 -35.68
CA PRO A 118 -47.76 -151.06 -36.78
C PRO A 118 -47.49 -149.56 -36.58
N ASN A 119 -48.35 -148.86 -35.84
CA ASN A 119 -48.12 -147.47 -35.43
C ASN A 119 -46.77 -147.26 -34.76
N ARG A 120 -46.20 -148.23 -34.03
CA ARG A 120 -44.86 -148.06 -33.44
C ARG A 120 -43.78 -147.95 -34.52
N ARG A 121 -43.85 -148.73 -35.60
CA ARG A 121 -42.87 -148.60 -36.71
C ARG A 121 -43.04 -147.29 -37.43
N HIS A 122 -44.27 -146.85 -37.69
CA HIS A 122 -44.51 -145.53 -38.25
C HIS A 122 -44.10 -144.40 -37.28
N PHE A 123 -44.18 -144.60 -35.96
CA PHE A 123 -43.69 -143.63 -34.97
C PHE A 123 -42.16 -143.65 -34.84
N GLU A 124 -41.51 -144.80 -34.97
CA GLU A 124 -40.05 -144.94 -35.09
C GLU A 124 -39.54 -144.33 -36.40
N GLU A 125 -40.26 -144.50 -37.51
CA GLU A 125 -39.98 -143.87 -38.81
C GLU A 125 -40.20 -142.36 -38.76
N VAL A 126 -41.29 -141.88 -38.12
CA VAL A 126 -41.57 -140.45 -37.91
C VAL A 126 -40.58 -139.83 -36.92
N LEU A 127 -40.19 -140.53 -35.84
CA LEU A 127 -39.13 -140.07 -34.93
C LEU A 127 -37.78 -140.03 -35.64
N ARG A 128 -37.43 -141.03 -36.46
CA ARG A 128 -36.18 -141.00 -37.23
C ARG A 128 -36.18 -139.87 -38.26
N VAL A 129 -37.30 -139.62 -38.93
CA VAL A 129 -37.47 -138.47 -39.83
C VAL A 129 -37.46 -137.14 -39.05
N ALA A 130 -38.04 -137.09 -37.85
CA ALA A 130 -38.03 -135.90 -37.00
C ALA A 130 -36.66 -135.64 -36.36
N GLU A 131 -35.86 -136.68 -36.08
CA GLU A 131 -34.46 -136.59 -35.65
C GLU A 131 -33.57 -136.16 -36.81
N GLU A 132 -33.78 -136.69 -38.01
CA GLU A 132 -33.08 -136.28 -39.24
C GLU A 132 -33.46 -134.84 -39.65
N GLN A 133 -34.72 -134.42 -39.42
CA GLN A 133 -35.18 -133.03 -39.56
C GLN A 133 -34.65 -132.13 -38.44
N ALA A 134 -34.65 -132.56 -37.17
CA ALA A 134 -34.10 -131.77 -36.07
C ALA A 134 -32.59 -131.59 -36.21
N SER A 135 -31.86 -132.64 -36.60
CA SER A 135 -30.43 -132.60 -36.91
C SER A 135 -30.13 -131.64 -38.06
N THR A 136 -30.92 -131.67 -39.15
CA THR A 136 -30.75 -130.71 -40.25
C THR A 136 -31.21 -129.30 -39.90
N ILE A 137 -32.21 -129.10 -39.04
CA ILE A 137 -32.61 -127.78 -38.52
C ILE A 137 -31.52 -127.22 -37.60
N ILE A 138 -30.98 -128.02 -36.67
CA ILE A 138 -29.87 -127.64 -35.78
C ILE A 138 -28.63 -127.29 -36.61
N HIS A 139 -28.25 -128.14 -37.58
CA HIS A 139 -27.12 -127.85 -38.46
C HIS A 139 -27.32 -126.56 -39.26
N ASN A 140 -28.52 -126.32 -39.79
CA ASN A 140 -28.85 -125.06 -40.46
C ASN A 140 -28.85 -123.86 -39.51
N ALA A 141 -29.33 -124.01 -38.27
CA ALA A 141 -29.33 -122.96 -37.26
C ALA A 141 -27.92 -122.61 -36.79
N THR A 142 -27.03 -123.60 -36.57
CA THR A 142 -25.61 -123.37 -36.31
C THR A 142 -24.94 -122.68 -37.50
N ASN A 143 -25.15 -123.18 -38.73
CA ASN A 143 -24.63 -122.55 -39.95
C ASN A 143 -25.17 -121.12 -40.18
N GLN A 144 -26.33 -120.76 -39.61
CA GLN A 144 -26.88 -119.40 -39.63
C GLN A 144 -26.29 -118.54 -38.51
N ALA A 145 -26.15 -119.08 -37.29
CA ALA A 145 -25.52 -118.42 -36.16
C ALA A 145 -24.05 -118.07 -36.46
N ASP A 146 -23.27 -118.99 -37.03
CA ASP A 146 -21.89 -118.75 -37.45
C ASP A 146 -21.79 -117.62 -38.50
N LYS A 147 -22.73 -117.58 -39.46
CA LYS A 147 -22.79 -116.50 -40.46
C LYS A 147 -23.18 -115.16 -39.85
N LEU A 148 -24.10 -115.15 -38.88
CA LEU A 148 -24.50 -113.95 -38.15
C LEU A 148 -23.36 -113.44 -37.26
N LEU A 149 -22.62 -114.33 -36.59
CA LEU A 149 -21.44 -113.98 -35.81
C LEU A 149 -20.32 -113.44 -36.70
N GLN A 150 -20.02 -114.09 -37.84
CA GLN A 150 -19.05 -113.59 -38.81
C GLN A 150 -19.46 -112.23 -39.38
N ALA A 151 -20.73 -112.02 -39.71
CA ALA A 151 -21.24 -110.74 -40.20
C ALA A 151 -21.16 -109.64 -39.13
N ALA A 152 -21.55 -109.94 -37.89
CA ALA A 152 -21.48 -108.99 -36.77
C ALA A 152 -20.03 -108.66 -36.37
N SER A 153 -19.10 -109.62 -36.46
CA SER A 153 -17.67 -109.37 -36.27
C SER A 153 -17.11 -108.48 -37.38
N ALA A 154 -17.42 -108.77 -38.65
CA ALA A 154 -16.98 -107.96 -39.79
C ALA A 154 -17.57 -106.54 -39.77
N GLU A 155 -18.83 -106.38 -39.36
CA GLU A 155 -19.44 -105.08 -39.13
C GLU A 155 -18.79 -104.35 -37.95
N GLY A 156 -18.49 -105.06 -36.85
CA GLY A 156 -17.76 -104.52 -35.70
C GLY A 156 -16.39 -103.97 -36.08
N ASP A 157 -15.59 -104.75 -36.81
CA ASP A 157 -14.27 -104.33 -37.29
C ASP A 157 -14.39 -103.19 -38.31
N SER A 158 -15.38 -103.21 -39.22
CA SER A 158 -15.64 -102.11 -40.14
C SER A 158 -15.96 -100.79 -39.43
N ARG A 159 -16.85 -100.83 -38.42
CA ARG A 159 -17.20 -99.64 -37.60
C ARG A 159 -16.02 -99.14 -36.77
N ARG A 160 -15.09 -100.03 -36.36
CA ARG A 160 -13.86 -99.63 -35.67
C ARG A 160 -12.89 -98.92 -36.60
N VAL A 161 -12.66 -99.44 -37.80
CA VAL A 161 -11.82 -98.77 -38.83
C VAL A 161 -12.42 -97.43 -39.23
N GLU A 162 -13.74 -97.33 -39.36
CA GLU A 162 -14.47 -96.08 -39.63
C GLU A 162 -14.29 -95.07 -38.48
N ALA A 163 -14.52 -95.47 -37.22
CA ALA A 163 -14.34 -94.62 -36.06
C ALA A 163 -12.88 -94.19 -35.81
N GLU A 164 -11.91 -95.06 -36.11
CA GLU A 164 -10.48 -94.74 -36.04
C GLU A 164 -10.07 -93.73 -37.13
N ALA A 165 -10.64 -93.84 -38.34
CA ALA A 165 -10.44 -92.87 -39.42
C ALA A 165 -11.08 -91.50 -39.11
N ASP A 166 -12.32 -91.48 -38.60
CA ASP A 166 -13.00 -90.26 -38.16
C ASP A 166 -12.25 -89.57 -37.02
N ALA A 167 -11.80 -90.32 -36.01
CA ALA A 167 -11.00 -89.78 -34.91
C ALA A 167 -9.67 -89.18 -35.43
N ALA A 168 -8.99 -89.86 -36.34
CA ALA A 168 -7.77 -89.35 -36.97
C ALA A 168 -8.05 -88.06 -37.79
N GLN A 169 -9.16 -87.98 -38.52
CA GLN A 169 -9.56 -86.78 -39.27
C GLN A 169 -9.91 -85.61 -38.34
N ILE A 170 -10.62 -85.86 -37.23
CA ILE A 170 -10.94 -84.85 -36.22
C ILE A 170 -9.66 -84.30 -35.57
N ILE A 171 -8.73 -85.18 -35.19
CA ILE A 171 -7.43 -84.79 -34.59
C ILE A 171 -6.58 -84.00 -35.61
N ALA A 172 -6.49 -84.46 -36.85
CA ALA A 172 -5.74 -83.77 -37.90
C ALA A 172 -6.30 -82.37 -38.18
N ARG A 173 -7.63 -82.22 -38.21
CA ARG A 173 -8.30 -80.92 -38.35
C ARG A 173 -8.06 -80.03 -37.14
N ALA A 174 -8.25 -80.53 -35.93
CA ALA A 174 -8.04 -79.75 -34.70
C ALA A 174 -6.59 -79.25 -34.59
N ASN A 175 -5.61 -80.07 -34.97
CA ASN A 175 -4.20 -79.65 -35.05
C ASN A 175 -3.97 -78.57 -36.12
N SER A 176 -4.55 -78.71 -37.32
CA SER A 176 -4.45 -77.70 -38.37
C SER A 176 -5.09 -76.36 -37.97
N ASP A 177 -6.26 -76.40 -37.34
CA ASP A 177 -6.98 -75.21 -36.87
C ASP A 177 -6.19 -74.55 -35.71
N ALA A 178 -5.60 -75.33 -34.80
CA ALA A 178 -4.74 -74.84 -33.73
C ALA A 178 -3.44 -74.18 -34.25
N GLU A 179 -2.77 -74.77 -35.25
CA GLU A 179 -1.58 -74.16 -35.87
C GLU A 179 -1.94 -72.88 -36.65
N GLN A 180 -3.10 -72.84 -37.32
CA GLN A 180 -3.55 -71.61 -37.97
C GLN A 180 -3.84 -70.49 -36.94
N VAL A 181 -4.42 -70.82 -35.79
CA VAL A 181 -4.66 -69.86 -34.69
C VAL A 181 -3.33 -69.41 -34.06
N ARG A 182 -2.38 -70.33 -33.81
CA ARG A 182 -1.02 -70.00 -33.36
C ARG A 182 -0.31 -69.02 -34.30
N LEU A 183 -0.33 -69.31 -35.60
CA LEU A 183 0.29 -68.45 -36.62
C LEU A 183 -0.35 -67.05 -36.65
N ARG A 184 -1.68 -66.95 -36.60
CA ARG A 184 -2.40 -65.66 -36.52
C ARG A 184 -1.96 -64.87 -35.29
N MET A 185 -2.04 -65.46 -34.10
CA MET A 185 -1.63 -64.81 -32.84
C MET A 185 -0.16 -64.37 -32.88
N GLN A 186 0.74 -65.16 -33.49
CA GLN A 186 2.14 -64.78 -33.64
C GLN A 186 2.32 -63.58 -34.59
N THR A 187 1.59 -63.53 -35.71
CA THR A 187 1.64 -62.39 -36.64
C THR A 187 1.02 -61.12 -36.04
N GLU A 188 -0.08 -61.25 -35.30
CA GLU A 188 -0.73 -60.14 -34.60
C GLU A 188 0.17 -59.62 -33.47
N LEU A 189 0.75 -60.49 -32.65
CA LEU A 189 1.71 -60.12 -31.61
C LEU A 189 2.91 -59.36 -32.21
N THR A 190 3.49 -59.85 -33.30
CA THR A 190 4.62 -59.20 -33.98
C THR A 190 4.22 -57.84 -34.58
N ALA A 191 3.00 -57.71 -35.09
CA ALA A 191 2.48 -56.43 -35.58
C ALA A 191 2.22 -55.44 -34.44
N HIS A 192 1.75 -55.91 -33.28
CA HIS A 192 1.53 -55.10 -32.09
C HIS A 192 2.86 -54.66 -31.45
N THR A 193 3.87 -55.53 -31.31
CA THR A 193 5.19 -55.12 -30.81
C THR A 193 5.84 -54.11 -31.76
N ALA A 194 5.84 -54.37 -33.07
CA ALA A 194 6.38 -53.44 -34.06
C ALA A 194 5.62 -52.10 -34.14
N ARG A 195 4.34 -52.05 -33.70
CA ARG A 195 3.62 -50.79 -33.49
C ARG A 195 4.09 -50.09 -32.23
N LEU A 196 4.13 -50.78 -31.10
CA LEU A 196 4.56 -50.22 -29.80
C LEU A 196 6.00 -49.69 -29.85
N GLU A 197 6.91 -50.38 -30.54
CA GLU A 197 8.28 -49.93 -30.78
C GLU A 197 8.35 -48.61 -31.57
N ARG A 198 7.51 -48.46 -32.60
CA ARG A 198 7.43 -47.20 -33.37
C ARG A 198 6.79 -46.07 -32.58
N GLU A 199 5.76 -46.38 -31.79
CA GLU A 199 5.06 -45.42 -30.94
C GLU A 199 5.98 -44.93 -29.81
N ALA A 200 6.75 -45.84 -29.19
CA ALA A 200 7.80 -45.52 -28.24
C ALA A 200 8.93 -44.68 -28.86
N ALA A 201 9.45 -45.07 -30.04
CA ALA A 201 10.47 -44.30 -30.76
C ALA A 201 9.99 -42.88 -31.10
N ALA A 202 8.79 -42.74 -31.67
CA ALA A 202 8.20 -41.44 -31.97
C ALA A 202 7.97 -40.58 -30.71
N SER A 203 7.63 -41.20 -29.57
CA SER A 203 7.54 -40.48 -28.29
C SER A 203 8.90 -40.01 -27.77
N ALA A 204 9.95 -40.81 -27.94
CA ALA A 204 11.32 -40.44 -27.56
C ALA A 204 11.87 -39.32 -28.45
N ASP A 205 11.66 -39.41 -29.77
CA ASP A 205 12.01 -38.34 -30.72
C ASP A 205 11.26 -37.04 -30.39
N ALA A 206 9.97 -37.12 -30.04
CA ALA A 206 9.18 -35.95 -29.63
C ALA A 206 9.68 -35.32 -28.31
N VAL A 207 10.12 -36.12 -27.34
CA VAL A 207 10.76 -35.61 -26.12
C VAL A 207 12.09 -34.92 -26.45
N VAL A 208 12.93 -35.53 -27.29
CA VAL A 208 14.21 -34.94 -27.72
C VAL A 208 14.02 -33.64 -28.50
N GLN A 209 12.99 -33.53 -29.36
CA GLN A 209 12.62 -32.27 -30.01
C GLN A 209 12.18 -31.22 -28.98
N ALA A 210 11.28 -31.57 -28.06
CA ALA A 210 10.80 -30.65 -27.02
C ALA A 210 11.92 -30.17 -26.08
N GLU A 211 12.90 -31.01 -25.76
CA GLU A 211 14.10 -30.60 -25.00
C GLU A 211 14.99 -29.64 -25.77
N GLN A 212 15.17 -29.85 -27.09
CA GLN A 212 15.92 -28.94 -27.96
C GLN A 212 15.21 -27.59 -28.13
N GLU A 213 13.89 -27.58 -28.35
CA GLU A 213 13.08 -26.35 -28.39
C GLU A 213 13.14 -25.61 -27.05
N ALA A 214 12.96 -26.31 -25.93
CA ALA A 214 13.08 -25.72 -24.60
C ALA A 214 14.49 -25.17 -24.33
N ALA A 215 15.55 -25.81 -24.84
CA ALA A 215 16.91 -25.29 -24.77
C ALA A 215 17.07 -24.02 -25.63
N ALA A 216 16.57 -24.01 -26.87
CA ALA A 216 16.60 -22.85 -27.75
C ALA A 216 15.89 -21.64 -27.11
N ILE A 217 14.65 -21.82 -26.66
CA ILE A 217 13.83 -20.80 -25.98
C ILE A 217 14.53 -20.25 -24.74
N ARG A 218 15.17 -21.10 -23.92
CA ARG A 218 15.98 -20.65 -22.77
C ARG A 218 17.14 -19.75 -23.21
N THR A 219 17.93 -20.15 -24.21
CA THR A 219 19.06 -19.32 -24.68
C THR A 219 18.60 -18.02 -25.35
N GLU A 220 17.42 -17.98 -25.96
CA GLU A 220 16.84 -16.76 -26.52
C GLU A 220 16.34 -15.82 -25.41
N ALA A 221 15.61 -16.34 -24.43
CA ALA A 221 15.16 -15.59 -23.26
C ALA A 221 16.34 -15.02 -22.45
N GLU A 222 17.45 -15.76 -22.32
CA GLU A 222 18.68 -15.28 -21.69
C GLU A 222 19.34 -14.14 -22.49
N LYS A 223 19.42 -14.25 -23.83
CA LYS A 223 19.95 -13.18 -24.70
C LYS A 223 19.06 -11.93 -24.64
N ALA A 224 17.73 -12.10 -24.65
CA ALA A 224 16.78 -11.01 -24.51
C ALA A 224 16.93 -10.32 -23.14
N ALA A 225 16.97 -11.08 -22.05
CA ALA A 225 17.15 -10.56 -20.70
C ALA A 225 18.51 -9.86 -20.52
N ALA A 226 19.60 -10.38 -21.11
CA ALA A 226 20.90 -9.73 -21.14
C ALA A 226 20.86 -8.40 -21.92
N THR A 227 20.15 -8.36 -23.05
CA THR A 227 19.96 -7.16 -23.87
C THR A 227 19.18 -6.08 -23.11
N THR A 228 18.05 -6.42 -22.49
CA THR A 228 17.26 -5.48 -21.67
C THR A 228 18.04 -4.98 -20.44
N ARG A 229 18.86 -5.84 -19.81
CA ARG A 229 19.76 -5.40 -18.73
C ARG A 229 20.81 -4.40 -19.23
N ALA A 230 21.36 -4.61 -20.42
CA ALA A 230 22.34 -3.71 -21.03
C ALA A 230 21.72 -2.35 -21.45
N THR A 231 20.49 -2.33 -21.98
CA THR A 231 19.81 -1.05 -22.28
C THR A 231 19.48 -0.29 -21.01
N VAL A 232 18.90 -0.93 -19.99
CA VAL A 232 18.58 -0.29 -18.71
C VAL A 232 19.84 0.21 -17.99
N ALA A 233 20.95 -0.53 -18.04
CA ALA A 233 22.23 -0.06 -17.49
C ALA A 233 22.73 1.21 -18.20
N ARG A 234 22.65 1.25 -19.54
CA ARG A 234 23.04 2.42 -20.32
C ARG A 234 22.12 3.62 -20.10
N GLU A 235 20.80 3.40 -20.03
CA GLU A 235 19.81 4.45 -19.78
C GLU A 235 19.94 5.04 -18.37
N THR A 236 20.22 4.21 -17.36
CA THR A 236 20.46 4.68 -15.98
C THR A 236 21.79 5.42 -15.84
N GLU A 237 22.85 5.00 -16.54
CA GLU A 237 24.11 5.74 -16.62
C GLU A 237 23.93 7.10 -17.33
N GLN A 238 23.21 7.15 -18.46
CA GLN A 238 22.88 8.39 -19.18
C GLN A 238 22.01 9.34 -18.35
N SER A 239 20.97 8.82 -17.68
CA SER A 239 20.13 9.60 -16.77
C SER A 239 20.93 10.18 -15.60
N ARG A 240 21.85 9.38 -15.03
CA ARG A 240 22.76 9.83 -13.98
C ARG A 240 23.71 10.92 -14.48
N ALA A 241 24.33 10.75 -15.64
CA ALA A 241 25.23 11.75 -16.22
C ALA A 241 24.51 13.09 -16.44
N ALA A 242 23.31 13.07 -17.02
CA ALA A 242 22.48 14.25 -17.21
C ALA A 242 22.07 14.93 -15.89
N ALA A 243 21.76 14.15 -14.85
CA ALA A 243 21.49 14.68 -13.51
C ALA A 243 22.73 15.32 -12.87
N GLU A 244 23.91 14.70 -13.00
CA GLU A 244 25.18 15.25 -12.51
C GLU A 244 25.61 16.51 -13.29
N GLU A 245 25.21 16.65 -14.56
CA GLU A 245 25.38 17.86 -15.37
C GLU A 245 24.43 18.97 -14.96
N ALA A 246 23.13 18.67 -14.78
CA ALA A 246 22.16 19.65 -14.29
C ALA A 246 22.53 20.18 -12.88
N VAL A 247 23.06 19.32 -12.00
CA VAL A 247 23.56 19.74 -10.69
C VAL A 247 24.83 20.59 -10.80
N ARG A 248 25.70 20.35 -11.79
CA ARG A 248 26.84 21.23 -12.08
C ARG A 248 26.38 22.60 -12.59
N GLU A 249 25.44 22.65 -13.52
CA GLU A 249 24.88 23.90 -14.04
C GLU A 249 24.18 24.72 -12.94
N LEU A 250 23.34 24.09 -12.11
CA LEU A 250 22.68 24.76 -11.00
C LEU A 250 23.67 25.34 -9.98
N ARG A 251 24.80 24.67 -9.74
CA ARG A 251 25.89 25.20 -8.88
C ARG A 251 26.61 26.38 -9.50
N MET A 252 26.88 26.37 -10.82
CA MET A 252 27.46 27.52 -11.52
C MET A 252 26.53 28.73 -11.43
N ARG A 253 25.25 28.55 -11.78
CA ARG A 253 24.24 29.63 -11.69
C ARG A 253 24.08 30.14 -10.26
N ALA A 254 24.14 29.27 -9.25
CA ALA A 254 24.09 29.69 -7.85
C ALA A 254 25.30 30.57 -7.47
N ALA A 255 26.52 30.20 -7.87
CA ALA A 255 27.72 31.00 -7.64
C ALA A 255 27.67 32.35 -8.39
N GLU A 256 27.17 32.37 -9.63
CA GLU A 256 26.93 33.60 -10.39
C GLU A 256 25.91 34.52 -9.70
N PHE A 257 24.83 33.97 -9.13
CA PHE A 257 23.86 34.74 -8.35
C PHE A 257 24.46 35.25 -7.04
N GLU A 258 25.22 34.43 -6.31
CA GLU A 258 25.92 34.85 -5.09
C GLU A 258 26.92 35.99 -5.37
N GLU A 259 27.71 35.90 -6.46
CA GLU A 259 28.61 36.99 -6.87
C GLU A 259 27.84 38.25 -7.29
N SER A 260 26.73 38.11 -8.00
CA SER A 260 25.88 39.28 -8.36
C SER A 260 25.28 39.96 -7.11
N LEU A 261 25.04 39.18 -6.05
CA LEU A 261 24.46 39.64 -4.80
C LEU A 261 25.52 40.30 -3.91
N THR A 262 26.74 39.75 -3.81
CA THR A 262 27.84 40.40 -3.06
C THR A 262 28.25 41.70 -3.73
N ARG A 263 28.46 41.73 -5.07
CA ARG A 263 28.74 42.97 -5.80
C ARG A 263 27.68 44.05 -5.51
N ARG A 264 26.39 43.70 -5.57
CA ARG A 264 25.30 44.63 -5.27
C ARG A 264 25.24 45.06 -3.80
N GLN A 265 25.66 44.20 -2.86
CA GLN A 265 25.81 44.57 -1.45
C GLN A 265 26.99 45.51 -1.23
N ASP A 266 28.11 45.31 -1.92
CA ASP A 266 29.29 46.16 -1.83
C ASP A 266 29.05 47.52 -2.49
N ASP A 267 28.37 47.57 -3.63
CA ASP A 267 27.91 48.80 -4.28
C ASP A 267 26.98 49.59 -3.34
N ALA A 268 25.97 48.94 -2.76
CA ALA A 268 25.03 49.58 -1.84
C ALA A 268 25.70 50.04 -0.53
N GLN A 269 26.72 49.33 -0.03
CA GLN A 269 27.52 49.76 1.12
C GLN A 269 28.38 50.98 0.76
N GLN A 270 28.97 51.02 -0.43
CA GLN A 270 29.72 52.19 -0.91
C GLN A 270 28.81 53.41 -1.09
N GLU A 271 27.65 53.26 -1.72
CA GLU A 271 26.64 54.33 -1.82
C GLU A 271 26.19 54.83 -0.43
N PHE A 272 25.94 53.91 0.51
CA PHE A 272 25.58 54.26 1.88
C PHE A 272 26.70 55.02 2.60
N LEU A 273 27.96 54.60 2.48
CA LEU A 273 29.12 55.29 3.07
C LEU A 273 29.34 56.67 2.45
N VAL A 274 29.17 56.82 1.13
CA VAL A 274 29.25 58.12 0.45
C VAL A 274 28.13 59.04 0.92
N LEU A 275 26.88 58.57 0.98
CA LEU A 275 25.75 59.35 1.46
C LEU A 275 25.89 59.71 2.95
N HIS A 276 26.38 58.78 3.78
CA HIS A 276 26.64 59.01 5.19
C HIS A 276 27.71 60.10 5.38
N ASN A 277 28.85 60.01 4.68
CA ASN A 277 29.90 61.01 4.75
C ASN A 277 29.44 62.38 4.23
N GLN A 278 28.60 62.42 3.18
CA GLN A 278 27.96 63.66 2.72
C GLN A 278 27.02 64.26 3.77
N ALA A 279 26.22 63.43 4.45
CA ALA A 279 25.30 63.84 5.51
C ALA A 279 26.03 64.33 6.76
N VAL A 280 27.10 63.65 7.18
CA VAL A 280 28.00 64.09 8.27
C VAL A 280 28.63 65.43 7.92
N ALA A 281 29.29 65.55 6.76
CA ALA A 281 29.90 66.80 6.33
C ALA A 281 28.89 67.96 6.16
N HIS A 282 27.61 67.65 5.89
CA HIS A 282 26.52 68.63 5.84
C HIS A 282 26.05 69.05 7.25
N ALA A 283 25.94 68.11 8.18
CA ALA A 283 25.66 68.40 9.58
C ALA A 283 26.79 69.20 10.23
N GLU A 284 28.05 68.84 9.99
CA GLU A 284 29.24 69.58 10.43
C GLU A 284 29.22 71.02 9.92
N ARG A 285 28.91 71.24 8.63
CA ARG A 285 28.69 72.59 8.07
C ARG A 285 27.58 73.35 8.80
N ILE A 286 26.41 72.75 8.97
CA ILE A 286 25.28 73.39 9.70
C ILE A 286 25.70 73.75 11.14
N THR A 287 26.38 72.87 11.86
CA THR A 287 26.85 73.18 13.23
C THR A 287 27.93 74.25 13.24
N THR A 288 28.82 74.29 12.24
CA THR A 288 29.86 75.32 12.10
C THR A 288 29.24 76.68 11.80
N ASP A 289 28.31 76.74 10.85
CA ASP A 289 27.58 77.96 10.48
C ASP A 289 26.72 78.46 11.64
N ALA A 290 26.05 77.57 12.37
CA ALA A 290 25.28 77.91 13.57
C ALA A 290 26.17 78.44 14.70
N ASN A 291 27.32 77.80 14.96
CA ASN A 291 28.30 78.27 15.94
C ASN A 291 28.89 79.64 15.54
N ALA A 292 29.17 79.86 14.26
CA ALA A 292 29.62 81.15 13.74
C ALA A 292 28.55 82.25 13.86
N GLN A 293 27.28 81.92 13.60
CA GLN A 293 26.15 82.83 13.82
C GLN A 293 25.97 83.17 15.30
N VAL A 294 26.09 82.19 16.21
CA VAL A 294 26.04 82.41 17.67
C VAL A 294 27.22 83.29 18.12
N ALA A 295 28.44 83.04 17.63
CA ALA A 295 29.61 83.88 17.94
C ALA A 295 29.42 85.32 17.44
N ALA A 296 28.99 85.51 16.19
CA ALA A 296 28.72 86.83 15.62
C ALA A 296 27.58 87.57 16.36
N ALA A 297 26.55 86.85 16.82
CA ALA A 297 25.48 87.40 17.64
C ALA A 297 25.97 87.81 19.05
N LEU A 298 26.86 87.02 19.66
CA LEU A 298 27.51 87.38 20.93
C LEU A 298 28.42 88.61 20.78
N GLU A 299 29.24 88.69 19.73
CA GLU A 299 30.02 89.89 19.41
C GLU A 299 29.14 91.11 19.11
N HIS A 300 27.98 90.92 18.48
CA HIS A 300 27.04 92.00 18.21
C HIS A 300 26.40 92.50 19.52
N ALA A 301 25.97 91.58 20.39
CA ALA A 301 25.47 91.89 21.72
C ALA A 301 26.52 92.62 22.56
N GLN A 302 27.77 92.12 22.62
CA GLN A 302 28.88 92.77 23.32
C GLN A 302 29.17 94.18 22.79
N ARG A 303 29.13 94.39 21.47
CA ARG A 303 29.28 95.73 20.86
C ARG A 303 28.09 96.66 21.14
N ILE A 304 26.88 96.13 21.35
CA ILE A 304 25.73 96.91 21.81
C ILE A 304 25.89 97.27 23.30
N THR A 305 26.28 96.32 24.15
CA THR A 305 26.53 96.57 25.58
C THR A 305 27.64 97.59 25.79
N ALA A 306 28.79 97.45 25.11
CA ALA A 306 29.89 98.42 25.20
C ALA A 306 29.46 99.83 24.77
N LYS A 307 28.66 99.96 23.69
CA LYS A 307 28.06 101.24 23.29
C LYS A 307 27.08 101.77 24.33
N ALA A 308 26.26 100.91 24.95
CA ALA A 308 25.34 101.31 26.00
C ALA A 308 26.09 101.79 27.27
N ASP A 309 27.16 101.12 27.65
CA ASP A 309 28.05 101.53 28.74
C ASP A 309 28.73 102.87 28.44
N ASP A 310 29.18 103.10 27.20
CA ASP A 310 29.77 104.37 26.77
C ASP A 310 28.73 105.50 26.70
N PHE A 311 27.50 105.21 26.28
CA PHE A 311 26.38 106.15 26.40
C PHE A 311 26.06 106.46 27.86
N ASP A 312 26.03 105.48 28.77
CA ASP A 312 25.80 105.73 30.20
C ASP A 312 26.94 106.56 30.83
N LYS A 313 28.21 106.28 30.51
CA LYS A 313 29.35 107.14 30.89
C LYS A 313 29.21 108.58 30.36
N LEU A 314 28.78 108.74 29.11
CA LEU A 314 28.54 110.05 28.50
C LEU A 314 27.38 110.78 29.18
N MET A 315 26.25 110.11 29.42
CA MET A 315 25.09 110.70 30.09
C MET A 315 25.39 111.05 31.56
N ARG A 316 26.16 110.23 32.28
CA ARG A 316 26.62 110.53 33.65
C ARG A 316 27.58 111.72 33.69
N SER A 317 28.54 111.81 32.78
CA SER A 317 29.47 112.96 32.73
C SER A 317 28.77 114.23 32.26
N GLN A 318 27.82 114.15 31.32
CA GLN A 318 26.96 115.26 30.93
C GLN A 318 26.06 115.72 32.09
N ALA A 319 25.48 114.79 32.86
CA ALA A 319 24.70 115.12 34.05
C ALA A 319 25.56 115.82 35.12
N GLN A 320 26.79 115.35 35.35
CA GLN A 320 27.76 116.01 36.24
C GLN A 320 28.17 117.40 35.74
N GLN A 321 28.31 117.61 34.43
CA GLN A 321 28.56 118.94 33.85
C GLN A 321 27.38 119.88 34.03
N ILE A 322 26.15 119.41 33.78
CA ILE A 322 24.91 120.18 33.98
C ILE A 322 24.75 120.53 35.47
N GLU A 323 25.05 119.61 36.38
CA GLU A 323 25.02 119.88 37.82
C GLU A 323 26.10 120.89 38.23
N ALA A 324 27.31 120.80 37.69
CA ALA A 324 28.39 121.75 37.96
C ALA A 324 28.05 123.16 37.44
N ASP A 325 27.55 123.29 36.22
CA ASP A 325 27.08 124.55 35.63
C ASP A 325 25.92 125.14 36.44
N ALA A 326 24.93 124.32 36.82
CA ALA A 326 23.84 124.75 37.70
C ALA A 326 24.34 125.26 39.07
N ARG A 327 25.34 124.60 39.66
CA ARG A 327 25.99 125.05 40.92
C ARG A 327 26.76 126.37 40.73
N VAL A 328 27.47 126.55 39.60
CA VAL A 328 28.15 127.81 39.26
C VAL A 328 27.14 128.94 39.10
N ARG A 329 26.12 128.79 38.25
CA ARG A 329 25.05 129.79 38.06
C ARG A 329 24.32 130.12 39.36
N ALA A 330 24.12 129.14 40.24
CA ALA A 330 23.56 129.36 41.58
C ALA A 330 24.49 130.21 42.45
N SER A 331 25.80 129.96 42.46
CA SER A 331 26.78 130.80 43.16
C SER A 331 26.84 132.22 42.58
N GLU A 332 26.86 132.39 41.25
CA GLU A 332 26.78 133.71 40.61
C GLU A 332 25.50 134.48 40.94
N HIS A 333 24.37 133.79 41.12
CA HIS A 333 23.12 134.41 41.59
C HIS A 333 23.19 134.81 43.06
N LEU A 334 23.78 133.97 43.92
CA LEU A 334 23.99 134.29 45.33
C LEU A 334 24.98 135.45 45.51
N ASP A 335 26.05 135.52 44.73
CA ASP A 335 27.05 136.59 44.83
C ASP A 335 26.57 137.90 44.22
N ARG A 336 25.81 137.87 43.10
CA ARG A 336 25.08 139.07 42.63
C ARG A 336 24.02 139.54 43.62
N ALA A 337 23.37 138.62 44.35
CA ALA A 337 22.43 138.98 45.41
C ALA A 337 23.15 139.60 46.63
N ARG A 338 24.29 139.03 47.06
CA ARG A 338 25.16 139.58 48.11
C ARG A 338 25.68 140.97 47.74
N GLU A 339 26.20 141.14 46.52
CA GLU A 339 26.72 142.44 46.07
C GLU A 339 25.60 143.48 45.99
N LYS A 340 24.42 143.11 45.48
CA LYS A 340 23.25 144.01 45.49
C LYS A 340 22.80 144.35 46.92
N ALA A 341 22.81 143.40 47.84
CA ALA A 341 22.52 143.64 49.25
C ALA A 341 23.57 144.56 49.90
N GLN A 342 24.86 144.37 49.62
CA GLN A 342 25.94 145.23 50.10
C GLN A 342 25.77 146.66 49.57
N ARG A 343 25.54 146.85 48.27
CA ARG A 343 25.26 148.19 47.70
C ARG A 343 24.03 148.86 48.32
N ILE A 344 23.02 148.09 48.74
CA ILE A 344 21.84 148.62 49.47
C ILE A 344 22.25 149.02 50.90
N ILE A 345 23.04 148.20 51.60
CA ILE A 345 23.59 148.54 52.93
C ILE A 345 24.45 149.80 52.84
N ASP A 346 25.40 149.87 51.90
CA ASP A 346 26.28 151.02 51.69
C ASP A 346 25.48 152.30 51.39
N ALA A 347 24.44 152.22 50.55
CA ALA A 347 23.56 153.35 50.25
C ALA A 347 22.74 153.80 51.45
N VAL A 348 22.18 152.87 52.23
CA VAL A 348 21.46 153.16 53.48
C VAL A 348 22.39 153.76 54.52
N THR A 349 23.62 153.25 54.66
CA THR A 349 24.64 153.79 55.55
C THR A 349 25.08 155.19 55.12
N ALA A 350 25.34 155.43 53.83
CA ALA A 350 25.68 156.76 53.31
C ALA A 350 24.52 157.76 53.48
N GLN A 351 23.27 157.33 53.32
CA GLN A 351 22.10 158.17 53.57
C GLN A 351 21.95 158.47 55.08
N ALA A 352 22.19 157.49 55.96
CA ALA A 352 22.21 157.72 57.41
C ALA A 352 23.32 158.69 57.81
N ASP A 353 24.54 158.52 57.29
CA ASP A 353 25.68 159.43 57.49
C ASP A 353 25.38 160.86 57.01
N THR A 354 24.65 161.00 55.90
CA THR A 354 24.26 162.30 55.34
C THR A 354 23.18 162.97 56.20
N VAL A 355 22.19 162.22 56.66
CA VAL A 355 21.17 162.72 57.61
C VAL A 355 21.80 163.10 58.96
N LEU A 356 22.78 162.32 59.43
CA LEU A 356 23.53 162.63 60.66
C LEU A 356 24.34 163.92 60.49
N ARG A 357 24.99 164.13 59.34
CA ARG A 357 25.75 165.34 59.03
C ARG A 357 24.86 166.58 58.87
N ASP A 358 23.72 166.49 58.19
CA ASP A 358 22.76 167.62 58.11
C ASP A 358 22.20 167.99 59.48
N ALA A 359 21.90 166.98 60.33
CA ALA A 359 21.50 167.20 61.71
C ALA A 359 22.62 167.85 62.54
N GLU A 360 23.87 167.36 62.42
CA GLU A 360 25.02 167.97 63.06
C GLU A 360 25.23 169.42 62.62
N ASP A 361 25.25 169.71 61.31
CA ASP A 361 25.45 171.05 60.78
C ASP A 361 24.32 172.00 61.17
N ARG A 362 23.06 171.53 61.22
CA ARG A 362 21.96 172.27 61.88
C ARG A 362 22.28 172.59 63.34
N THR A 363 22.80 171.64 64.13
CA THR A 363 23.19 171.95 65.53
C THR A 363 24.38 172.90 65.63
N ARG A 364 25.35 172.84 64.71
CA ARG A 364 26.49 173.78 64.64
C ARG A 364 26.01 175.18 64.26
N GLN A 365 25.10 175.30 63.28
CA GLN A 365 24.52 176.56 62.84
C GLN A 365 23.65 177.20 63.94
N LEU A 366 22.85 176.41 64.66
CA LEU A 366 22.09 176.88 65.84
C LEU A 366 23.01 177.33 66.99
N ARG A 367 24.10 176.61 67.28
CA ARG A 367 25.12 177.06 68.26
C ARG A 367 25.80 178.36 67.81
N TRP A 368 26.14 178.49 66.54
CA TRP A 368 26.76 179.70 65.99
C TRP A 368 25.83 180.92 66.06
N GLN A 369 24.54 180.73 65.73
CA GLN A 369 23.51 181.77 65.90
C GLN A 369 23.32 182.15 67.37
N GLN A 370 23.32 181.18 68.31
CA GLN A 370 23.36 181.50 69.74
C GLN A 370 24.60 182.32 70.11
N HIS A 371 25.79 181.97 69.62
CA HIS A 371 27.01 182.69 69.97
C HIS A 371 27.04 184.13 69.41
N GLN A 372 26.53 184.34 68.20
CA GLN A 372 26.31 185.69 67.63
C GLN A 372 25.32 186.50 68.49
N LEU A 373 24.18 185.92 68.88
CA LEU A 373 23.20 186.56 69.75
C LEU A 373 23.76 186.85 71.15
N THR A 374 24.51 185.92 71.76
CA THR A 374 25.12 186.12 73.08
C THR A 374 26.16 187.23 73.04
N SER A 375 27.00 187.29 72.00
CA SER A 375 28.00 188.36 71.82
C SER A 375 27.34 189.74 71.65
N PHE A 376 26.31 189.83 70.82
CA PHE A 376 25.59 191.10 70.61
C PHE A 376 24.78 191.55 71.84
N MET A 377 24.23 190.60 72.60
CA MET A 377 23.50 190.86 73.86
C MET A 377 24.41 191.15 75.07
N ALA A 378 25.73 190.97 74.94
CA ALA A 378 26.66 191.13 76.06
C ALA A 378 26.96 192.61 76.37
N GLU A 379 27.27 193.43 75.37
CA GLU A 379 27.90 194.75 75.59
C GLU A 379 27.20 195.95 74.93
N VAL A 380 26.12 195.73 74.16
CA VAL A 380 25.05 196.75 74.03
C VAL A 380 24.37 197.00 75.39
N LYS A 381 24.60 196.11 76.37
CA LYS A 381 23.94 196.05 77.67
C LYS A 381 24.53 196.95 78.76
N GLU A 382 25.77 197.44 78.63
CA GLU A 382 26.40 198.25 79.69
C GLU A 382 26.36 199.76 79.42
N MET A 383 26.21 200.22 78.16
CA MET A 383 26.14 201.65 77.84
C MET A 383 24.76 202.08 77.30
N ILE A 384 23.89 202.47 78.25
CA ILE A 384 22.57 203.14 78.07
C ILE A 384 21.35 202.21 77.86
N ARG A 385 20.85 201.74 79.02
CA ARG A 385 19.44 201.51 79.42
C ARG A 385 18.47 202.55 78.74
N PRO A 386 17.18 202.26 78.37
CA PRO A 386 16.27 201.34 79.09
C PRO A 386 15.14 200.59 78.28
N ASP A 387 14.29 199.87 79.04
CA ASP A 387 12.85 199.55 78.86
C ASP A 387 12.26 198.70 77.69
N GLY A 388 11.56 197.60 78.06
CA GLY A 388 10.44 196.95 77.33
C GLY A 388 10.75 195.96 76.18
N VAL A 389 9.81 195.15 75.65
CA VAL A 389 8.55 194.56 76.20
C VAL A 389 8.02 193.41 75.26
N SER A 390 7.49 192.30 75.82
CA SER A 390 6.55 191.26 75.24
C SER A 390 6.81 190.55 73.88
N GLY A 391 6.25 189.33 73.62
CA GLY A 391 6.15 188.85 72.21
C GLY A 391 5.64 187.47 71.67
N SER A 392 5.29 186.42 72.43
CA SER A 392 4.38 185.29 71.99
C SER A 392 4.76 184.42 70.72
N PRO A 393 3.90 183.57 70.03
CA PRO A 393 4.24 182.16 69.70
C PRO A 393 3.81 181.62 68.28
N GLN A 394 3.36 180.34 68.14
CA GLN A 394 2.62 179.63 67.02
C GLN A 394 3.42 178.96 65.86
N ASP A 395 2.98 177.88 65.15
CA ASP A 395 1.98 176.77 65.37
C ASP A 395 2.07 175.59 64.32
N SER A 396 1.34 174.47 64.52
CA SER A 396 0.73 173.52 63.52
C SER A 396 1.56 172.65 62.52
N ASP A 397 1.09 171.56 61.85
CA ASP A 397 0.13 170.42 62.09
C ASP A 397 0.09 169.40 60.86
N ILE A 398 -0.70 168.29 60.89
CA ILE A 398 -1.32 167.51 59.74
C ILE A 398 -0.41 166.63 58.80
N THR A 399 -0.73 165.44 58.18
CA THR A 399 -1.69 164.28 58.29
C THR A 399 -1.19 163.04 57.45
N PRO A 400 -1.71 161.78 57.62
CA PRO A 400 -1.27 160.55 56.90
C PRO A 400 -2.27 159.88 55.89
N THR A 401 -1.78 159.09 54.89
CA THR A 401 -2.53 158.20 53.94
C THR A 401 -1.63 157.09 53.30
N ALA A 402 -2.06 156.28 52.29
CA ALA A 402 -2.87 155.04 52.40
C ALA A 402 -2.91 154.17 51.08
N ASP A 403 -3.04 152.82 51.21
CA ASP A 403 -3.56 151.78 50.25
C ASP A 403 -2.83 151.46 48.90
N GLY A 404 -3.13 150.29 48.25
CA GLY A 404 -3.00 150.14 46.78
C GLY A 404 -2.52 148.85 46.03
N GLY A 405 -3.11 147.64 46.21
CA GLY A 405 -3.17 146.54 45.17
C GLY A 405 -1.86 145.91 44.58
N ALA A 406 -1.86 145.09 43.49
CA ALA A 406 -2.80 144.06 42.98
C ALA A 406 -2.19 143.23 41.78
N GLN A 407 -2.88 142.13 41.37
CA GLN A 407 -2.90 141.44 40.04
C GLN A 407 -1.93 140.29 39.60
N HIS A 408 -2.59 139.18 39.22
CA HIS A 408 -2.45 138.27 38.06
C HIS A 408 -1.26 137.30 37.78
N ALA A 409 -1.72 136.07 37.44
CA ALA A 409 -1.16 135.03 36.54
C ALA A 409 0.09 134.24 37.01
#